data_AF-N8YM83-F1
#
_entry.id   AF-N8YM83-F1
#
_cell.length_a   1.000
_cell.length_b   1.000
_cell.length_c   1.000
_cell.angle_alpha   90.00
_cell.angle_beta   90.00
_cell.angle_gamma   90.00
#
_symmetry.space_group_name_H-M   'P 1'
#
loop_
_entity.id
_entity.type
_entity.pdbx_description
1 polymer ?
#
loop_
_entity_poly.entity_id
_entity_poly.type
_entity_poly.pdbx_seq_one_letter_code
_entity_poly.pdbx_strand_id
1 'polypeptide(L)'
;MKEEVKIAIFGLSLNVLDAIKQKIRLMYDDSLQVSWANIADPHLDILLVNDMFFSSPTIQNLVGVKKIPYLRLINKNEKSGQIEGDKLYLPFSATDEIRKWFKDRYFHVPVSHKTVHIVNQISKTLDLTKIVPEFFNER
;
A
#
# COMPACT_ATOMS: atom_id res chain seq x y z
N MET A 1 3.70 -17.94 17.84
CA MET A 1 3.80 -18.01 16.36
C MET A 1 3.46 -16.63 15.85
N LYS A 2 4.36 -15.94 15.12
CA LYS A 2 4.03 -14.61 14.55
C LYS A 2 3.15 -14.85 13.32
N GLU A 3 2.07 -14.10 13.20
CA GLU A 3 1.22 -14.15 12.00
C GLU A 3 1.96 -13.45 10.85
N GLU A 4 1.96 -14.08 9.68
CA GLU A 4 2.56 -13.52 8.45
C GLU A 4 1.44 -13.21 7.45
N VAL A 5 1.50 -12.03 6.83
CA VAL A 5 0.65 -11.66 5.69
C VAL A 5 1.47 -11.59 4.42
N LYS A 6 1.05 -12.32 3.38
CA LYS A 6 1.71 -12.33 2.08
C LYS A 6 1.03 -11.35 1.12
N ILE A 7 1.70 -10.23 0.85
CA ILE A 7 1.17 -9.15 0.00
C ILE A 7 1.98 -9.07 -1.29
N ALA A 8 1.30 -9.10 -2.44
CA ALA A 8 1.90 -8.80 -3.74
C ALA A 8 1.46 -7.43 -4.25
N ILE A 9 2.37 -6.76 -4.93
CA ILE A 9 2.12 -5.47 -5.59
C ILE A 9 2.44 -5.62 -7.07
N PHE A 10 1.50 -5.23 -7.95
CA PHE A 10 1.63 -5.33 -9.40
C PHE A 10 1.31 -4.03 -10.13
N GLY A 11 2.04 -3.77 -11.22
CA GLY A 11 1.77 -2.63 -12.10
C GLY A 11 2.18 -1.27 -11.52
N LEU A 12 3.08 -1.25 -10.53
CA LEU A 12 3.64 -0.01 -9.96
C LEU A 12 5.12 0.13 -10.25
N SER A 13 5.58 1.39 -10.35
CA SER A 13 6.99 1.73 -10.39
C SER A 13 7.67 1.38 -9.07
N LEU A 14 8.95 0.98 -9.13
CA LEU A 14 9.76 0.60 -7.96
C LEU A 14 9.68 1.64 -6.82
N ASN A 15 9.70 2.93 -7.17
CA ASN A 15 9.62 4.02 -6.19
C ASN A 15 8.28 4.04 -5.41
N VAL A 16 7.16 3.81 -6.11
CA VAL A 16 5.83 3.78 -5.50
C VAL A 16 5.65 2.49 -4.70
N LEU A 17 6.15 1.38 -5.26
CA LEU A 17 6.14 0.08 -4.61
C LEU A 17 6.88 0.15 -3.27
N ASP A 18 8.11 0.69 -3.22
CA ASP A 18 8.86 0.83 -1.98
C ASP A 18 8.16 1.72 -0.96
N ALA A 19 7.62 2.87 -1.40
CA ALA A 19 6.87 3.77 -0.54
C ALA A 19 5.63 3.11 0.09
N ILE A 20 4.87 2.32 -0.68
CA ILE A 20 3.73 1.55 -0.15
C ILE A 20 4.23 0.49 0.83
N LYS A 21 5.30 -0.24 0.50
CA LYS A 21 5.86 -1.27 1.38
C LYS A 21 6.24 -0.70 2.74
N GLN A 22 6.94 0.43 2.73
CA GLN A 22 7.32 1.18 3.93
C GLN A 22 6.07 1.58 4.72
N LYS A 23 5.07 2.22 4.10
CA LYS A 23 3.87 2.69 4.80
C LYS A 23 3.04 1.54 5.37
N ILE A 24 2.86 0.45 4.63
CA ILE A 24 2.18 -0.76 5.10
C ILE A 24 2.92 -1.34 6.31
N ARG A 25 4.25 -1.49 6.23
CA ARG A 25 5.06 -1.99 7.34
C ARG A 25 4.95 -1.11 8.59
N LEU A 26 4.82 0.21 8.42
CA LEU A 26 4.62 1.16 9.53
C LEU A 26 3.20 1.10 10.13
N MET A 27 2.20 0.63 9.37
CA MET A 27 0.82 0.51 9.86
C MET A 27 0.60 -0.73 10.73
N TYR A 28 1.38 -1.79 10.53
CA TYR A 28 1.31 -3.00 11.34
C TYR A 28 2.24 -2.92 12.54
N ASP A 29 1.81 -3.54 13.64
CA ASP A 29 2.61 -3.67 14.85
C ASP A 29 3.66 -4.79 14.69
N ASP A 30 4.70 -4.82 15.54
CA ASP A 30 5.81 -5.79 15.44
C ASP A 30 5.38 -7.27 15.66
N SER A 31 4.11 -7.44 16.02
CA SER A 31 3.42 -8.72 16.18
C SER A 31 3.04 -9.38 14.84
N LEU A 32 2.97 -8.62 13.73
CA LEU A 32 2.59 -9.15 12.42
C LEU A 32 3.70 -8.91 11.38
N GLN A 33 4.12 -9.99 10.71
CA GLN A 33 5.16 -9.93 9.69
C GLN A 33 4.53 -9.74 8.30
N VAL A 34 4.87 -8.63 7.63
CA VAL A 34 4.48 -8.40 6.24
C VAL A 34 5.53 -8.99 5.32
N SER A 35 5.16 -10.04 4.59
CA SER A 35 6.00 -10.69 3.59
C SER A 35 5.58 -10.29 2.17
N TRP A 36 6.53 -9.76 1.41
CA TRP A 36 6.29 -9.31 0.04
C TRP A 36 6.41 -10.49 -0.92
N ALA A 37 5.26 -11.01 -1.32
CA ALA A 37 5.17 -12.12 -2.26
C ALA A 37 5.07 -11.61 -3.71
N ASN A 38 5.34 -12.51 -4.66
CA ASN A 38 5.09 -12.23 -6.07
C ASN A 38 3.63 -12.54 -6.41
N ILE A 39 3.07 -11.93 -7.44
CA ILE A 39 1.73 -12.28 -7.93
C ILE A 39 1.61 -13.74 -8.40
N ALA A 40 2.73 -14.35 -8.76
CA ALA A 40 2.81 -15.77 -9.12
C ALA A 40 2.78 -16.69 -7.89
N ASP A 41 2.87 -16.14 -6.67
CA ASP A 41 2.92 -16.94 -5.45
C ASP A 41 1.57 -17.65 -5.20
N PRO A 42 1.58 -18.96 -4.89
CA PRO A 42 0.36 -19.70 -4.59
C PRO A 42 -0.25 -19.31 -3.24
N HIS A 43 0.55 -18.83 -2.29
CA HIS A 43 0.10 -18.49 -0.94
C HIS A 43 -0.12 -16.98 -0.77
N LEU A 44 -0.64 -16.32 -1.82
CA LEU A 44 -0.90 -14.89 -1.77
C LEU A 44 -2.16 -14.59 -0.96
N ASP A 45 -2.00 -13.72 0.03
CA ASP A 45 -3.11 -13.30 0.90
C ASP A 45 -3.75 -12.01 0.40
N ILE A 46 -2.95 -11.05 -0.08
CA ILE A 46 -3.45 -9.75 -0.58
C ILE A 46 -2.79 -9.38 -1.89
N LEU A 47 -3.59 -8.92 -2.86
CA LEU A 47 -3.11 -8.41 -4.14
C LEU A 47 -3.35 -6.90 -4.28
N LEU A 48 -2.29 -6.13 -4.29
CA LEU A 48 -2.31 -4.72 -4.69
C LEU A 48 -1.99 -4.64 -6.18
N VAL A 49 -2.86 -4.04 -6.98
CA VAL A 49 -2.69 -3.95 -8.43
C VAL A 49 -3.05 -2.57 -8.91
N ASN A 50 -2.23 -1.98 -9.77
CA ASN A 50 -2.59 -0.73 -10.43
C ASN A 50 -3.83 -0.93 -11.31
N ASP A 51 -4.80 -0.03 -11.22
CA ASP A 51 -6.07 -0.10 -11.96
C ASP A 51 -5.85 -0.23 -13.48
N MET A 52 -4.80 0.42 -14.01
CA MET A 52 -4.35 0.27 -15.40
C MET A 52 -4.07 -1.18 -15.81
N PHE A 53 -3.59 -2.00 -14.86
CA PHE A 53 -3.23 -3.40 -15.07
C PHE A 53 -4.30 -4.36 -14.57
N PHE A 54 -5.37 -3.88 -13.93
CA PHE A 54 -6.44 -4.73 -13.40
C PHE A 54 -7.16 -5.52 -14.49
N SER A 55 -7.25 -4.96 -15.71
CA SER A 55 -7.83 -5.65 -16.87
C SER A 55 -6.94 -6.76 -17.43
N SER A 56 -5.70 -6.91 -16.93
CA SER A 56 -4.77 -7.94 -17.39
C SER A 56 -5.30 -9.35 -17.05
N PRO A 57 -5.16 -10.32 -17.96
CA PRO A 57 -5.64 -11.69 -17.75
C PRO A 57 -5.04 -12.34 -16.51
N THR A 58 -3.78 -12.06 -16.20
CA THR A 58 -3.10 -12.56 -14.99
C THR A 58 -3.81 -12.11 -13.72
N ILE A 59 -4.21 -10.84 -13.64
CA ILE A 59 -4.87 -10.27 -12.47
C ILE A 59 -6.30 -10.77 -12.38
N GLN A 60 -7.03 -10.76 -13.49
CA GLN A 60 -8.38 -11.31 -13.58
C GLN A 60 -8.43 -12.79 -13.16
N ASN A 61 -7.39 -13.57 -13.49
CA ASN A 61 -7.28 -14.95 -13.05
C ASN A 61 -7.05 -15.04 -11.53
N LEU A 62 -6.16 -14.22 -10.95
CA LEU A 62 -5.93 -14.22 -9.50
C LEU A 62 -7.17 -13.81 -8.70
N VAL A 63 -7.84 -12.73 -9.11
CA VAL A 63 -9.02 -12.23 -8.40
C VAL A 63 -10.27 -13.07 -8.67
N GLY A 64 -10.37 -13.69 -9.85
CA GLY A 64 -11.51 -14.51 -10.25
C GLY A 64 -11.39 -15.98 -9.82
N VAL A 65 -10.26 -16.61 -10.13
CA VAL A 65 -10.02 -18.05 -9.89
C VAL A 65 -9.58 -18.29 -8.46
N LYS A 66 -8.56 -17.57 -7.98
CA LYS A 66 -8.07 -17.72 -6.60
C LYS A 66 -8.91 -16.94 -5.58
N LYS A 67 -9.80 -16.04 -6.03
CA LYS A 67 -10.65 -15.19 -5.18
C LYS A 67 -9.87 -14.43 -4.10
N ILE A 68 -8.64 -14.05 -4.42
CA ILE A 68 -7.77 -13.33 -3.49
C ILE A 68 -8.31 -11.91 -3.32
N PRO A 69 -8.42 -11.39 -2.08
CA PRO A 69 -8.79 -10.00 -1.87
C PRO A 69 -7.76 -9.08 -2.52
N TYR A 70 -8.25 -8.08 -3.24
CA TYR A 70 -7.42 -7.19 -4.03
C TYR A 70 -7.72 -5.72 -3.77
N LEU A 71 -6.73 -4.86 -4.05
CA LEU A 71 -6.84 -3.42 -3.99
C LEU A 71 -6.32 -2.81 -5.28
N ARG A 72 -7.19 -2.07 -5.96
CA ARG A 72 -6.90 -1.34 -7.18
C ARG A 72 -6.30 0.01 -6.86
N LEU A 73 -5.05 0.21 -7.25
CA LEU A 73 -4.32 1.45 -7.02
C LEU A 73 -4.64 2.42 -8.15
N ILE A 74 -5.29 3.53 -7.82
CA ILE A 74 -5.70 4.56 -8.77
C ILE A 74 -4.88 5.82 -8.49
N ASN A 75 -4.13 6.30 -9.48
CA ASN A 75 -3.44 7.59 -9.38
C ASN A 75 -4.46 8.73 -9.49
N LYS A 76 -4.87 9.30 -8.36
CA LYS A 76 -5.89 10.36 -8.30
C LYS A 76 -5.60 11.24 -7.09
N ASN A 77 -4.90 12.35 -7.34
CA ASN A 77 -4.47 13.28 -6.30
C ASN A 77 -5.64 13.90 -5.52
N GLU A 78 -6.80 14.07 -6.15
CA GLU A 78 -8.00 14.65 -5.50
C GLU A 78 -8.59 13.75 -4.39
N LYS A 79 -8.40 12.44 -4.48
CA LYS A 79 -8.86 11.45 -3.49
C LYS A 79 -7.71 10.77 -2.77
N SER A 80 -6.50 11.35 -2.81
CA SER A 80 -5.28 10.77 -2.23
C SER A 80 -5.50 10.19 -0.84
N GLY A 81 -5.13 8.92 -0.64
CA GLY A 81 -5.25 8.27 0.67
C GLY A 81 -6.65 7.81 1.05
N GLN A 82 -7.64 7.98 0.18
CA GLN A 82 -8.96 7.39 0.38
C GLN A 82 -9.02 5.98 -0.19
N ILE A 83 -9.89 5.17 0.40
CA ILE A 83 -10.20 3.83 -0.07
C ILE A 83 -11.70 3.75 -0.31
N GLU A 84 -12.10 3.36 -1.52
CA GLU A 84 -13.51 3.18 -1.88
C GLU A 84 -13.74 1.77 -2.41
N GLY A 85 -14.30 0.91 -1.55
CA GLY A 85 -14.46 -0.51 -1.83
C GLY A 85 -13.10 -1.19 -1.99
N ASP A 86 -12.80 -1.65 -3.21
CA ASP A 86 -11.52 -2.29 -3.56
C ASP A 86 -10.59 -1.34 -4.33
N LYS A 87 -10.74 -0.02 -4.17
CA LYS A 87 -9.92 1.00 -4.85
C LYS A 87 -9.20 1.87 -3.84
N LEU A 88 -7.88 1.96 -3.94
CA LEU A 88 -7.02 2.83 -3.14
C LEU A 88 -6.47 3.94 -4.03
N TYR A 89 -6.70 5.18 -3.62
CA TYR A 89 -6.26 6.34 -4.37
C TYR A 89 -4.85 6.79 -3.91
N LEU A 90 -3.96 6.98 -4.87
CA LEU A 90 -2.58 7.42 -4.66
C LEU A 90 -2.45 8.95 -4.76
N PRO A 91 -1.46 9.56 -4.06
CA PRO A 91 -0.47 8.94 -3.16
C PRO A 91 -1.06 8.25 -1.93
N PHE A 92 -0.46 7.10 -1.57
CA PHE A 92 -0.89 6.28 -0.45
C PHE A 92 -0.79 7.07 0.86
N SER A 93 -1.88 7.22 1.62
CA SER A 93 -1.85 7.79 2.97
C SER A 93 -2.39 6.78 3.95
N ALA A 94 -1.78 6.65 5.12
CA ALA A 94 -2.23 5.70 6.15
C ALA A 94 -3.44 6.26 6.91
N THR A 95 -4.59 6.35 6.23
CA THR A 95 -5.85 6.87 6.76
C THR A 95 -6.61 5.78 7.54
N ASP A 96 -7.47 6.17 8.47
CA ASP A 96 -8.28 5.24 9.26
C ASP A 96 -9.14 4.30 8.38
N GLU A 97 -9.58 4.75 7.21
CA GLU A 97 -10.34 3.93 6.27
C GLU A 97 -9.50 2.77 5.70
N ILE A 98 -8.24 3.00 5.35
CA ILE A 98 -7.34 1.95 4.84
C ILE A 98 -7.06 0.93 5.93
N ARG A 99 -6.86 1.40 7.17
CA ARG A 99 -6.71 0.52 8.34
C ARG A 99 -7.94 -0.33 8.57
N LYS A 100 -9.12 0.29 8.49
CA LYS A 100 -10.40 -0.40 8.64
C LYS A 100 -10.59 -1.43 7.53
N TRP A 101 -10.22 -1.12 6.30
CA TRP A 101 -10.25 -2.08 5.19
C TRP A 101 -9.34 -3.29 5.44
N PHE A 102 -8.09 -3.06 5.86
CA PHE A 102 -7.18 -4.15 6.20
C PHE A 102 -7.70 -4.99 7.37
N LYS A 103 -8.33 -4.37 8.38
CA LYS A 103 -8.93 -5.07 9.53
C LYS A 103 -10.19 -5.84 9.17
N ASP A 104 -11.02 -5.29 8.29
CA ASP A 104 -12.29 -5.88 7.84
C ASP A 104 -12.04 -7.07 6.91
N ARG A 105 -11.09 -6.94 5.97
CA ARG A 105 -10.68 -8.03 5.07
C ARG A 105 -9.84 -9.09 5.78
N TYR A 106 -9.11 -8.70 6.82
CA TYR A 106 -8.19 -9.56 7.56
C TYR A 106 -8.56 -9.51 9.04
N PHE A 107 -9.62 -10.26 9.36
CA PHE A 107 -10.34 -10.25 10.64
C PHE A 107 -9.46 -10.53 11.88
N HIS A 108 -8.22 -10.99 11.68
CA HIS A 108 -7.28 -11.37 12.72
C HIS A 108 -6.06 -10.43 12.85
N VAL A 109 -5.98 -9.34 12.08
CA VAL A 109 -4.79 -8.49 12.06
C VAL A 109 -4.83 -7.40 13.15
N PRO A 110 -3.88 -7.41 14.11
CA PRO A 110 -3.69 -6.28 15.02
C PRO A 110 -3.09 -5.09 14.26
N VAL A 111 -3.95 -4.15 13.85
CA VAL A 111 -3.52 -2.83 13.35
C VAL A 111 -3.21 -1.90 14.54
N SER A 112 -2.02 -1.29 14.53
CA SER A 112 -1.59 -0.42 15.64
C SER A 112 -2.28 0.94 15.61
N HIS A 113 -2.96 1.30 16.70
CA HIS A 113 -3.69 2.57 16.81
C HIS A 113 -2.76 3.80 16.90
N LYS A 114 -1.44 3.63 17.09
CA LYS A 114 -0.50 4.74 17.39
C LYS A 114 0.18 5.43 16.20
N THR A 115 0.12 4.89 14.98
CA THR A 115 0.96 5.39 13.86
C THR A 115 0.44 6.64 13.13
N VAL A 116 -0.77 7.14 13.39
CA VAL A 116 -1.36 8.28 12.64
C VAL A 116 -0.46 9.51 12.62
N HIS A 117 0.27 9.77 13.71
CA HIS A 117 1.15 10.93 13.81
C HIS A 117 2.50 10.77 13.06
N ILE A 118 2.98 9.54 12.88
CA ILE A 118 4.31 9.29 12.27
C ILE A 118 4.21 9.20 10.75
N VAL A 119 3.22 8.50 10.20
CA VAL A 119 3.11 8.34 8.73
C VAL A 119 2.63 9.62 8.05
N ASN A 120 1.86 10.47 8.73
CA ASN A 120 1.48 11.79 8.20
C ASN A 120 2.70 12.72 8.12
N GLN A 121 3.65 12.66 9.07
CA GLN A 121 4.91 13.37 8.93
C GLN A 121 5.75 12.86 7.75
N ILE A 122 5.86 11.54 7.56
CA ILE A 122 6.65 10.96 6.46
C ILE A 122 6.03 11.28 5.08
N SER A 123 4.70 11.31 4.99
CA SER A 123 4.01 11.67 3.75
C SER A 123 4.20 13.15 3.40
N LYS A 124 4.35 14.02 4.41
CA LYS A 124 4.65 15.45 4.23
C LYS A 124 6.11 15.72 3.85
N THR A 125 7.04 14.82 4.20
CA THR A 125 8.47 14.94 3.84
C THR A 125 8.82 14.37 2.46
N LEU A 126 7.93 13.58 1.84
CA LEU A 126 8.12 12.99 0.50
C LEU A 126 7.46 13.82 -0.62
N ASP A 127 7.11 15.08 -0.36
CA ASP A 127 6.82 16.05 -1.41
C ASP A 127 8.13 16.48 -2.08
N LEU A 128 8.63 15.61 -2.97
CA LEU A 128 9.85 15.81 -3.77
C LEU A 128 9.68 16.84 -4.91
N THR A 129 8.78 17.82 -4.76
CA THR A 129 8.74 18.98 -5.66
C THR A 129 9.66 20.13 -5.22
N LYS A 130 10.49 19.92 -4.17
CA LYS A 130 11.45 20.93 -3.68
C LYS A 130 12.91 20.44 -3.53
N ILE A 131 13.39 19.60 -4.44
CA ILE A 131 14.84 19.52 -4.72
C ILE A 131 15.02 20.16 -6.10
N VAL A 132 15.66 21.30 -6.37
CA VAL A 132 16.69 22.14 -5.73
C VAL A 132 16.52 23.56 -6.33
N PRO A 133 16.93 24.68 -5.68
CA PRO A 133 18.32 25.13 -5.83
C PRO A 133 18.85 25.91 -4.61
N GLU A 134 19.64 25.25 -3.76
CA GLU A 134 20.55 25.94 -2.82
C GLU A 134 22.00 25.48 -3.06
N PHE A 135 22.32 25.28 -4.34
CA PHE A 135 23.70 25.30 -4.86
C PHE A 135 24.28 26.74 -4.97
N PHE A 136 23.66 27.73 -4.33
CA PHE A 136 24.14 29.12 -4.27
C PHE A 136 23.82 29.67 -2.89
N ASN A 137 24.80 29.74 -1.97
CA ASN A 137 25.50 30.99 -1.74
C ASN A 137 26.61 30.81 -0.69
N GLU A 138 27.81 31.01 -1.19
CA GLU A 138 29.04 31.41 -0.52
C GLU A 138 28.82 32.51 0.54
N ARG A 139 29.34 32.32 1.77
CA ARG A 139 30.25 33.27 2.46
C ARG A 139 30.68 32.77 3.83
#